data_AF-A1VVL9-F1
#
_entry.id   AF-A1VVL9-F1
#
_cell.length_a   1.000
_cell.length_b   1.000
_cell.length_c   1.000
_cell.angle_alpha   90.00
_cell.angle_beta   90.00
_cell.angle_gamma   90.00
#
_symmetry.space_group_name_H-M   'P 1'
#
loop_
_entity.id
_entity.type
_entity.pdbx_description
1 polymer ?
#
loop_
_entity_poly.entity_id
_entity_poly.type
_entity_poly.pdbx_seq_one_letter_code
_entity_poly.pdbx_strand_id
1 'polypeptide(L)'
;MAGACGRRQQSTRYKVQMSTQQEFLCSAMSELGMSRDAFCARLGCAGRTLDNWLLPNDSKDHRDMDGAVWTLVREMVAHEKSNQLKTSARKLP
;
A
#
# COMPACT_ATOMS: atom_id res chain seq x y z
N MET A 1 0.52 31.69 17.60
CA MET A 1 -0.16 30.77 16.67
C MET A 1 0.90 29.90 15.99
N ALA A 2 1.00 28.63 16.36
CA ALA A 2 1.80 27.63 15.65
C ALA A 2 1.10 26.28 15.80
N GLY A 3 0.48 25.82 14.72
CA GLY A 3 -0.30 24.58 14.68
C GLY A 3 0.61 23.37 14.84
N ALA A 4 0.34 22.57 15.87
CA ALA A 4 0.98 21.27 16.06
C ALA A 4 0.54 20.32 14.93
N CYS A 5 1.49 19.93 14.08
CA CYS A 5 1.36 18.82 13.13
C CYS A 5 1.20 17.52 13.93
N GLY A 6 -0.04 17.13 14.20
CA GLY A 6 -0.39 15.85 14.81
C GLY A 6 -0.16 14.72 13.82
N ARG A 7 1.02 14.10 13.83
CA ARG A 7 1.27 12.85 13.11
C ARG A 7 2.00 11.86 14.00
N ARG A 8 1.21 11.11 14.77
CA ARG A 8 1.59 9.91 15.53
C ARG A 8 0.29 9.36 16.13
N GLN A 9 -0.10 8.10 16.06
CA GLN A 9 0.35 6.88 15.39
C GLN A 9 -0.80 5.86 15.68
N GLN A 10 -1.00 4.87 14.81
CA GLN A 10 -1.61 3.57 15.12
C GLN A 10 -3.11 3.52 15.48
N SER A 11 -3.92 3.13 14.49
CA SER A 11 -5.25 2.55 14.64
C SER A 11 -5.42 1.69 13.39
N THR A 12 -5.60 0.38 13.39
CA THR A 12 -5.99 -0.61 14.39
C THR A 12 -5.67 -1.97 13.76
N ARG A 13 -5.17 -2.91 14.56
CA ARG A 13 -5.49 -4.35 14.52
C ARG A 13 -6.03 -4.86 13.16
N TYR A 14 -5.16 -5.55 12.40
CA TYR A 14 -5.48 -6.36 11.22
C TYR A 14 -6.85 -7.02 11.36
N LYS A 15 -7.85 -6.43 10.72
CA LYS A 15 -9.15 -7.05 10.48
C LYS A 15 -9.06 -7.58 9.06
N VAL A 16 -9.05 -8.91 8.93
CA VAL A 16 -9.40 -9.58 7.67
C VAL A 16 -10.87 -9.27 7.43
N GLN A 17 -11.13 -8.09 6.88
CA GLN A 17 -12.43 -7.66 6.39
C GLN A 17 -12.26 -7.52 4.89
N MET A 18 -13.27 -7.98 4.17
CA MET A 18 -13.41 -7.88 2.72
C MET A 18 -13.29 -6.41 2.32
N SER A 19 -12.06 -5.96 2.18
CA SER A 19 -11.72 -4.58 1.86
C SER A 19 -11.81 -4.50 0.36
N THR A 20 -12.51 -3.49 -0.13
CA THR A 20 -12.55 -3.23 -1.58
C THR A 20 -11.11 -3.12 -2.10
N GLN A 21 -10.90 -3.45 -3.38
CA GLN A 21 -9.59 -3.35 -4.02
C GLN A 21 -8.88 -2.03 -3.72
N GLN A 22 -9.65 -0.94 -3.73
CA GLN A 22 -9.19 0.40 -3.42
C GLN A 22 -8.64 0.52 -2.00
N GLU A 23 -9.36 0.02 -0.99
CA GLU A 23 -8.92 0.04 0.39
C GLU A 23 -7.64 -0.77 0.59
N PHE A 24 -7.54 -1.94 -0.05
CA PHE A 24 -6.34 -2.77 0.01
C PHE A 24 -5.12 -2.04 -0.56
N LEU A 25 -5.25 -1.44 -1.75
CA LEU A 25 -4.17 -0.69 -2.38
C LEU A 25 -3.79 0.56 -1.56
N CYS A 26 -4.77 1.28 -1.02
CA CYS A 26 -4.53 2.42 -0.12
C CYS A 26 -3.80 2.01 1.16
N SER A 27 -4.19 0.89 1.79
CA SER A 27 -3.50 0.36 2.96
C SER A 27 -2.06 -0.02 2.62
N ALA A 28 -1.84 -0.75 1.52
CA ALA A 28 -0.52 -1.16 1.08
C ALA A 28 0.39 0.04 0.81
N MET A 29 -0.09 1.06 0.10
CA MET A 29 0.65 2.31 -0.12
C MET A 29 1.00 3.01 1.20
N SER A 30 0.07 3.03 2.16
CA SER A 30 0.31 3.61 3.48
C SER A 30 1.33 2.82 4.31
N GLU A 31 1.32 1.49 4.25
CA GLU A 31 2.28 0.62 4.96
C GLU A 31 3.69 0.73 4.37
N LEU A 32 3.77 0.83 3.05
CA LEU A 32 5.04 1.01 2.34
C LEU A 32 5.56 2.46 2.41
N GLY A 33 4.70 3.42 2.78
CA GLY A 33 5.06 4.84 2.84
C GLY A 33 5.50 5.42 1.49
N MET A 34 5.13 4.79 0.38
CA MET A 34 5.56 5.17 -0.96
C MET A 34 4.43 5.83 -1.76
N SER A 35 4.81 6.72 -2.67
CA SER A 35 3.88 7.38 -3.59
C SER A 35 3.36 6.42 -4.67
N ARG A 36 2.22 6.74 -5.28
CA ARG A 36 1.62 5.95 -6.38
C ARG A 36 2.61 5.60 -7.48
N ASP A 37 3.44 6.55 -7.90
CA ASP A 37 4.45 6.33 -8.94
C ASP A 37 5.49 5.26 -8.56
N ALA A 38 6.07 5.39 -7.36
CA ALA A 38 7.01 4.40 -6.83
C ALA A 38 6.36 3.02 -6.65
N PHE A 39 5.09 2.99 -6.23
CA PHE A 39 4.31 1.76 -6.11
C PHE A 39 4.08 1.10 -7.48
N CYS A 40 3.72 1.88 -8.50
CA CYS A 40 3.59 1.40 -9.89
C CYS A 40 4.91 0.85 -10.42
N ALA A 41 6.00 1.60 -10.25
CA ALA A 41 7.33 1.20 -10.68
C ALA A 41 7.76 -0.11 -10.04
N ARG A 42 7.40 -0.33 -8.77
CA ARG A 42 7.74 -1.56 -8.03
C ARG A 42 6.84 -2.73 -8.41
N LEU A 43 5.57 -2.48 -8.72
CA LEU A 43 4.65 -3.49 -9.26
C LEU A 43 4.93 -3.85 -10.73
N GLY A 44 5.66 -2.99 -11.45
CA GLY A 44 5.87 -3.15 -12.89
C GLY A 44 4.61 -2.89 -13.72
N CYS A 45 3.62 -2.16 -13.16
CA CYS A 45 2.41 -1.78 -13.87
C CYS A 45 2.45 -0.30 -14.30
N ALA A 46 1.66 0.05 -15.32
CA ALA A 46 1.52 1.45 -15.72
C ALA A 46 0.71 2.23 -14.68
N GLY A 47 1.04 3.50 -14.44
CA GLY A 47 0.28 4.37 -13.55
C GLY A 47 -1.22 4.44 -13.87
N ARG A 48 -1.55 4.38 -15.17
CA ARG A 48 -2.93 4.29 -15.67
C ARG A 48 -3.66 3.04 -15.16
N THR A 49 -2.96 1.91 -15.10
CA THR A 49 -3.50 0.63 -14.59
C THR A 49 -3.80 0.74 -13.10
N LEU A 50 -2.90 1.33 -12.31
CA LEU A 50 -3.15 1.56 -10.89
C LEU A 50 -4.32 2.51 -10.66
N ASP A 51 -4.42 3.58 -11.45
CA ASP A 51 -5.54 4.52 -11.36
C ASP A 51 -6.87 3.80 -11.63
N ASN A 52 -6.95 2.98 -12.68
CA ASN A 52 -8.12 2.16 -12.99
C ASN A 52 -8.48 1.17 -11.87
N TRP A 53 -7.47 0.64 -11.15
CA TRP A 53 -7.69 -0.25 -10.00
C TRP A 53 -8.20 0.48 -8.76
N LEU A 54 -7.88 1.78 -8.63
CA LEU A 54 -8.32 2.64 -7.54
C LEU A 54 -9.69 3.29 -7.81
N LEU A 55 -10.25 3.12 -9.01
CA LEU A 55 -11.58 3.61 -9.33
C LEU A 55 -12.67 2.81 -8.59
N PRO A 56 -13.77 3.46 -8.19
CA PRO A 56 -14.92 2.76 -7.64
C PRO A 56 -15.54 1.82 -8.69
N ASN A 57 -16.14 0.72 -8.23
CA ASN A 57 -16.75 -0.30 -9.10
C ASN A 57 -17.88 0.23 -10.01
N ASP A 58 -18.40 1.43 -9.74
CA ASP A 58 -19.41 2.10 -10.58
C ASP A 58 -18.81 2.72 -11.86
N SER A 59 -17.48 2.90 -11.92
CA SER A 59 -16.81 3.45 -13.09
C SER A 59 -16.62 2.42 -14.20
N LYS A 60 -16.90 2.83 -15.45
CA LYS A 60 -16.68 2.00 -16.66
C LYS A 60 -15.22 1.61 -16.89
N ASP A 61 -14.29 2.42 -16.39
CA ASP A 61 -12.85 2.18 -16.47
C ASP A 61 -12.33 1.34 -15.30
N HIS A 62 -13.19 0.92 -14.36
CA HIS A 62 -12.82 0.03 -13.27
C HIS A 62 -12.27 -1.27 -13.83
N ARG A 63 -11.11 -1.69 -13.32
CA ARG A 63 -10.50 -2.97 -13.63
C ARG A 63 -10.29 -3.74 -12.35
N ASP A 64 -10.79 -4.96 -12.31
CA ASP A 64 -10.39 -5.91 -11.30
C ASP A 64 -8.91 -6.26 -11.46
N MET A 65 -8.23 -6.29 -10.33
CA MET A 65 -6.85 -6.72 -10.21
C MET A 65 -6.81 -8.24 -10.21
N ASP A 66 -5.92 -8.79 -11.03
CA ASP A 66 -5.70 -10.23 -11.09
C ASP A 66 -5.13 -10.78 -9.76
N GLY A 67 -5.49 -12.02 -9.40
CA GLY A 67 -5.03 -12.67 -8.17
C GLY A 67 -3.51 -12.75 -8.03
N ALA A 68 -2.77 -12.79 -9.14
CA ALA A 68 -1.31 -12.72 -9.14
C ALA A 68 -0.81 -11.38 -8.60
N VAL A 69 -1.44 -10.27 -9.00
CA VAL A 69 -1.07 -8.92 -8.54
C VAL A 69 -1.45 -8.74 -7.07
N TRP A 70 -2.59 -9.28 -6.64
CA TRP A 70 -2.96 -9.32 -5.22
C TRP A 70 -1.88 -9.98 -4.37
N THR A 71 -1.36 -11.12 -4.83
CA THR A 71 -0.28 -11.85 -4.16
C THR A 71 0.99 -11.01 -4.12
N LEU A 72 1.38 -10.42 -5.26
CA LEU A 72 2.56 -9.59 -5.37
C LEU A 72 2.54 -8.41 -4.38
N VAL A 73 1.42 -7.67 -4.29
CA VAL A 73 1.29 -6.54 -3.34
C VAL A 73 1.46 -7.02 -1.90
N ARG A 74 0.85 -8.16 -1.54
CA ARG A 74 0.99 -8.75 -0.19
C ARG A 74 2.44 -9.11 0.10
N GLU A 75 3.13 -9.71 -0.86
CA GLU A 75 4.55 -10.04 -0.74
C GLU A 75 5.39 -8.78 -0.56
N MET A 76 5.16 -7.73 -1.34
CA MET A 76 5.89 -6.47 -1.19
C MET A 76 5.76 -5.87 0.21
N VAL A 77 4.54 -5.81 0.75
CA VAL A 77 4.29 -5.31 2.11
C VAL A 77 4.97 -6.20 3.15
N ALA A 78 4.88 -7.52 3.02
CA ALA A 78 5.53 -8.46 3.92
C ALA A 78 7.07 -8.37 3.87
N HIS A 79 7.63 -8.20 2.68
CA HIS A 79 9.06 -7.99 2.46
C HIS A 79 9.53 -6.68 3.08
N GLU A 80 8.79 -5.59 2.90
CA GLU A 80 9.19 -4.30 3.46
C GLU A 80 9.10 -4.29 4.98
N LYS A 81 8.07 -4.90 5.56
CA LYS A 81 7.99 -5.10 7.01
C LYS A 81 9.18 -5.90 7.55
N SER A 82 9.59 -6.95 6.83
CA SER A 82 10.78 -7.74 7.15
C SER A 82 12.08 -6.93 6.99
N ASN A 83 12.13 -6.03 6.01
CA ASN A 83 13.26 -5.15 5.77
C ASN A 83 13.40 -4.11 6.91
N GLN A 84 12.29 -3.51 7.35
CA GLN A 84 12.25 -2.55 8.47
C GLN A 84 12.77 -3.17 9.79
N LEU A 85 12.49 -4.45 10.03
CA LEU A 85 13.03 -5.20 11.19
C LEU A 85 14.55 -5.39 11.07
N LYS A 86 15.05 -5.74 9.88
CA LYS A 86 16.48 -5.97 9.63
C LYS A 86 17.30 -4.68 9.62
N THR A 87 16.73 -3.55 9.21
CA THR A 87 17.41 -2.25 9.21
C THR A 87 17.49 -1.67 10.63
N SER A 88 16.46 -1.86 11.45
CA SER A 88 16.49 -1.48 12.87
C SER A 88 17.46 -2.33 13.69
N ALA A 89 17.63 -3.62 13.35
CA ALA A 89 18.59 -4.52 14.02
C ALA A 89 20.06 -4.24 13.66
N ARG A 90 20.34 -3.54 12.55
CA ARG A 90 21.71 -3.20 12.12
C ARG A 90 22.23 -1.87 12.64
N LYS A 91 21.41 -1.11 13.39
CA LYS A 91 21.82 0.15 14.00
C LYS A 91 22.26 -0.07 15.44
N LEU A 92 23.39 -0.75 15.58
CA LEU A 92 24.26 -0.79 16.76
C LEU A 92 25.67 -1.02 16.17
N PRO A 93 26.67 -0.14 16.36
CA PRO A 93 26.96 0.72 17.51
C PRO A 93 26.73 2.23 17.30
#